data_AF-A0A955ZUF8-F1
#
_entry.id   AF-A0A955ZUF8-F1
#
_cell.length_a   1.000
_cell.length_b   1.000
_cell.length_c   1.000
_cell.angle_alpha   90.00
_cell.angle_beta   90.00
_cell.angle_gamma   90.00
#
_symmetry.space_group_name_H-M   'P 1'
#
loop_
_entity.id
_entity.type
_entity.pdbx_description
1 polymer ?
#
loop_
_entity_poly.entity_id
_entity_poly.type
_entity_poly.pdbx_seq_one_letter_code
_entity_poly.pdbx_strand_id
1 'polypeptide(L)'
;MCESREQSASLESEVLALLRATEALAERVLAGEEGEPLSLAMARRDDAFDAFQARVASGGKLDAATRAVVLRVGELDEAIIGAGRSLIGALHGERLDLLRRRSAIQAHAARERGEARLVTVKA
;
A
#
# COMPACT_ATOMS: atom_id res chain seq x y z
N MET A 1 0.25 -2.20 -44.43
CA MET A 1 0.07 -0.94 -43.66
C MET A 1 -1.01 -1.05 -42.57
N CYS A 2 -1.77 -2.15 -42.43
CA CYS A 2 -2.80 -2.28 -41.39
C CYS A 2 -2.27 -2.77 -40.03
N GLU A 3 -1.23 -3.62 -40.01
CA GLU A 3 -0.71 -4.26 -38.79
C GLU A 3 -0.18 -3.27 -37.74
N SER A 4 0.45 -2.16 -38.15
CA SER A 4 0.97 -1.17 -37.19
C SER A 4 -0.13 -0.39 -36.45
N ARG A 5 -1.35 -0.26 -37.02
CA ARG A 5 -2.46 0.42 -36.35
C ARG A 5 -3.16 -0.50 -35.34
N GLU A 6 -3.33 -1.78 -35.67
CA GLU A 6 -3.87 -2.78 -34.74
C GLU A 6 -2.93 -3.03 -33.56
N GLN A 7 -1.61 -3.09 -33.80
CA GLN A 7 -0.61 -3.22 -32.74
C GLN A 7 -0.59 -2.00 -31.80
N SER A 8 -0.75 -0.78 -32.36
CA SER A 8 -0.82 0.46 -31.57
C SER A 8 -2.08 0.51 -30.70
N ALA A 9 -3.25 0.18 -31.25
CA ALA A 9 -4.50 0.16 -30.51
C ALA A 9 -4.51 -0.90 -29.39
N SER A 10 -3.83 -2.03 -29.62
CA SER A 10 -3.68 -3.06 -28.59
C SER A 10 -2.81 -2.59 -27.43
N LEU A 11 -1.66 -1.95 -27.69
CA LEU A 11 -0.77 -1.45 -26.62
C LEU A 11 -1.41 -0.32 -25.81
N GLU A 12 -2.13 0.58 -26.49
CA GLU A 12 -2.88 1.66 -25.86
C GLU A 12 -3.96 1.10 -24.90
N SER A 13 -4.65 0.04 -25.30
CA SER A 13 -5.61 -0.63 -24.43
C SER A 13 -4.95 -1.20 -23.17
N GLU A 14 -3.81 -1.89 -23.31
CA GLU A 14 -3.11 -2.48 -22.16
C GLU A 14 -2.58 -1.41 -21.20
N VAL A 15 -1.98 -0.32 -21.72
CA VAL A 15 -1.44 0.73 -20.84
C VAL A 15 -2.55 1.46 -20.09
N LEU A 16 -3.71 1.65 -20.72
CA LEU A 16 -4.88 2.27 -20.07
C LEU A 16 -5.51 1.33 -19.04
N ALA A 17 -5.49 0.01 -19.26
CA ALA A 17 -5.91 -0.96 -18.27
C ALA A 17 -5.01 -0.92 -17.03
N LEU A 18 -3.67 -0.86 -17.23
CA LEU A 18 -2.70 -0.70 -16.16
C LEU A 18 -2.91 0.60 -15.38
N LEU A 19 -3.14 1.72 -16.08
CA LEU A 19 -3.44 3.00 -15.42
C LEU A 19 -4.66 2.89 -14.52
N ARG A 20 -5.78 2.40 -15.05
CA ARG A 20 -7.03 2.27 -14.27
C ARG A 20 -6.89 1.36 -13.06
N ALA A 21 -6.20 0.23 -13.21
CA ALA A 21 -5.95 -0.68 -12.10
C ALA A 21 -5.08 -0.03 -11.00
N THR A 22 -4.10 0.79 -11.42
CA THR A 22 -3.23 1.53 -10.51
C THR A 22 -3.97 2.68 -9.82
N GLU A 23 -4.83 3.40 -10.52
CA GLU A 23 -5.72 4.43 -9.95
C GLU A 23 -6.68 3.83 -8.91
N ALA A 24 -7.32 2.71 -9.23
CA ALA A 24 -8.19 2.00 -8.29
C ALA A 24 -7.41 1.53 -7.04
N LEU A 25 -6.17 1.05 -7.20
CA LEU A 25 -5.32 0.71 -6.07
C LEU A 25 -4.95 1.95 -5.24
N ALA A 26 -4.62 3.06 -5.90
CA ALA A 26 -4.26 4.32 -5.26
C ALA A 26 -5.42 4.92 -4.46
N GLU A 27 -6.64 4.95 -5.01
CA GLU A 27 -7.85 5.40 -4.30
C GLU A 27 -8.01 4.64 -3.00
N ARG A 28 -7.78 3.33 -3.02
CA ARG A 28 -7.94 2.49 -1.84
C ARG A 28 -6.86 2.67 -0.79
N VAL A 29 -5.60 2.81 -1.21
CA VAL A 29 -4.47 2.99 -0.29
C VAL A 29 -4.43 4.41 0.27
N LEU A 30 -4.76 5.42 -0.53
CA LEU A 30 -4.61 6.83 -0.19
C LEU A 30 -5.87 7.45 0.40
N ALA A 31 -7.05 7.14 -0.15
CA ALA A 31 -8.32 7.67 0.35
C ALA A 31 -8.97 6.76 1.41
N GLY A 32 -8.45 5.54 1.60
CA GLY A 32 -8.94 4.61 2.61
C GLY A 32 -10.35 4.06 2.30
N GLU A 33 -10.73 4.03 1.02
CA GLU A 33 -12.05 3.56 0.61
C GLU A 33 -12.26 2.07 0.90
N GLU A 34 -13.40 1.77 1.53
CA GLU A 34 -13.91 0.42 1.71
C GLU A 34 -14.50 -0.07 0.38
N GLY A 35 -13.97 -1.18 -0.14
CA GLY A 35 -14.33 -1.73 -1.44
C GLY A 35 -13.92 -3.18 -1.57
N GLU A 36 -13.40 -3.59 -2.72
CA GLU A 36 -12.83 -4.94 -2.89
C GLU A 36 -11.68 -5.20 -1.89
N PRO A 37 -11.15 -6.42 -1.69
CA PRO A 37 -9.98 -6.63 -0.82
C PRO A 37 -8.70 -6.01 -1.41
N LEU A 38 -7.77 -5.45 -0.60
CA LEU A 38 -6.53 -4.83 -1.11
C LEU A 38 -5.72 -5.82 -1.96
N SER A 39 -5.68 -7.08 -1.54
CA SER A 39 -5.05 -8.17 -2.28
C SER A 39 -5.63 -8.37 -3.67
N LEU A 40 -6.94 -8.16 -3.85
CA LEU A 40 -7.58 -8.29 -5.17
C LEU A 40 -7.23 -7.10 -6.09
N ALA A 41 -7.21 -5.88 -5.56
CA ALA A 41 -6.79 -4.70 -6.31
C ALA A 41 -5.32 -4.82 -6.76
N MET A 42 -4.44 -5.34 -5.90
CA MET A 42 -3.04 -5.63 -6.26
C MET A 42 -2.96 -6.67 -7.38
N ALA A 43 -3.67 -7.80 -7.24
CA ALA A 43 -3.66 -8.85 -8.26
C ALA A 43 -4.11 -8.33 -9.64
N ARG A 44 -5.17 -7.51 -9.70
CA ARG A 44 -5.63 -6.89 -10.96
C ARG A 44 -4.59 -5.97 -11.58
N ARG A 45 -3.87 -5.21 -10.76
CA ARG A 45 -2.81 -4.31 -11.22
C ARG A 45 -1.61 -5.11 -11.73
N ASP A 46 -1.27 -6.22 -11.08
CA ASP A 46 -0.21 -7.12 -11.51
C ASP A 46 -0.58 -7.82 -12.84
N ASP A 47 -1.80 -8.33 -12.97
CA ASP A 47 -2.30 -8.91 -14.23
C ASP A 47 -2.24 -7.90 -15.40
N ALA A 48 -2.64 -6.64 -15.15
CA ALA A 48 -2.59 -5.58 -16.15
C ALA A 48 -1.14 -5.19 -16.51
N PHE A 49 -0.23 -5.22 -15.53
CA PHE A 49 1.19 -4.98 -15.76
C PHE A 49 1.81 -6.09 -16.62
N ASP A 50 1.50 -7.35 -16.33
CA ASP A 50 1.97 -8.50 -17.09
C ASP A 50 1.47 -8.47 -18.53
N ALA A 51 0.19 -8.12 -18.74
CA ALA A 51 -0.38 -7.94 -20.09
C ALA A 51 0.33 -6.83 -20.88
N PHE A 52 0.55 -5.67 -20.25
CA PHE A 52 1.31 -4.58 -20.85
C PHE A 52 2.76 -4.98 -21.17
N GLN A 53 3.44 -5.64 -20.23
CA GLN A 53 4.82 -6.11 -20.41
C GLN A 53 4.93 -7.12 -21.55
N ALA A 54 4.01 -8.09 -21.62
CA ALA A 54 3.96 -9.06 -22.70
C ALA A 54 3.76 -8.38 -24.06
N ARG A 55 2.92 -7.34 -24.11
CA ARG A 55 2.70 -6.57 -25.34
C ARG A 55 3.96 -5.81 -25.78
N VAL A 56 4.66 -5.15 -24.86
CA VAL A 56 5.92 -4.48 -25.16
C VAL A 56 6.97 -5.50 -25.63
N ALA A 57 7.09 -6.65 -24.96
CA ALA A 57 8.01 -7.72 -25.34
C ALA A 57 7.73 -8.30 -26.74
N SER A 58 6.46 -8.33 -27.15
CA SER A 58 6.04 -8.74 -28.51
C SER A 58 6.34 -7.70 -29.60
N GLY A 59 6.94 -6.55 -29.26
CA GLY A 59 7.33 -5.50 -30.21
C GLY A 59 6.43 -4.26 -30.19
N GLY A 60 5.57 -4.11 -29.18
CA GLY A 60 4.78 -2.89 -28.98
C GLY A 60 5.66 -1.66 -28.83
N LYS A 61 5.49 -0.65 -29.69
CA LYS A 61 6.25 0.60 -29.63
C LYS A 61 5.51 1.62 -28.77
N LEU A 62 6.21 2.16 -27.78
CA LEU A 62 5.71 3.24 -26.94
C LEU A 62 5.71 4.55 -27.74
N ASP A 63 4.53 5.10 -28.01
CA ASP A 63 4.37 6.46 -28.52
C ASP A 63 4.44 7.48 -27.37
N ALA A 64 4.24 8.77 -27.67
CA ALA A 64 4.31 9.82 -26.66
C ALA A 64 3.18 9.72 -25.61
N ALA A 65 1.97 9.35 -26.03
CA ALA A 65 0.83 9.20 -25.15
C ALA A 65 1.02 8.04 -24.18
N THR A 66 1.42 6.87 -24.68
CA THR A 66 1.72 5.68 -23.88
C THR A 66 2.82 5.97 -22.86
N ARG A 67 3.89 6.69 -23.26
CA ARG A 67 4.94 7.12 -22.31
C ARG A 67 4.41 8.01 -21.19
N ALA A 68 3.53 8.96 -21.50
CA ALA A 68 2.93 9.83 -20.49
C ALA A 68 2.09 9.02 -19.48
N VAL A 69 1.35 8.02 -19.95
CA VAL A 69 0.60 7.11 -19.08
C VAL A 69 1.53 6.30 -18.18
N VAL A 70 2.63 5.75 -18.72
CA VAL A 70 3.61 5.00 -17.91
C VAL A 70 4.24 5.89 -16.82
N LEU A 71 4.56 7.15 -17.13
CA LEU A 71 5.05 8.10 -16.13
C LEU A 71 4.01 8.33 -15.04
N ARG A 72 2.73 8.49 -15.42
CA ARG A 72 1.64 8.67 -14.46
C ARG A 72 1.47 7.45 -13.55
N VAL A 73 1.59 6.24 -14.09
CA VAL A 73 1.60 4.99 -13.29
C VAL A 73 2.75 5.01 -12.28
N GLY A 74 3.96 5.42 -12.70
CA GLY A 74 5.11 5.55 -11.80
C GLY A 74 4.88 6.54 -10.66
N GLU A 75 4.29 7.70 -10.93
CA GLU A 75 3.91 8.68 -9.89
C GLU A 75 2.93 8.10 -8.86
N LEU A 76 1.94 7.33 -9.33
CA LEU A 76 0.97 6.67 -8.46
C LEU A 76 1.62 5.57 -7.61
N ASP A 77 2.52 4.78 -8.19
CA ASP A 77 3.28 3.75 -7.47
C ASP A 77 4.11 4.38 -6.34
N GLU A 78 4.80 5.49 -6.61
CA GLU A 78 5.55 6.23 -5.59
C GLU A 78 4.65 6.72 -4.45
N ALA A 79 3.47 7.26 -4.77
CA ALA A 79 2.50 7.70 -3.77
C ALA A 79 1.97 6.54 -2.91
N ILE A 80 1.62 5.41 -3.53
CA ILE A 80 1.16 4.18 -2.87
C ILE A 80 2.25 3.67 -1.90
N ILE A 81 3.49 3.56 -2.38
CA ILE A 81 4.63 3.09 -1.55
C ILE A 81 4.88 4.07 -0.40
N GLY A 82 4.80 5.37 -0.67
CA GLY A 82 4.95 6.42 0.34
C GLY A 82 3.91 6.29 1.47
N ALA A 83 2.64 6.12 1.11
CA ALA A 83 1.57 5.91 2.08
C ALA A 83 1.77 4.63 2.91
N GLY A 84 2.16 3.52 2.26
CA GLY A 84 2.47 2.27 2.96
C GLY A 84 3.61 2.42 3.98
N ARG A 85 4.69 3.12 3.62
CA ARG A 85 5.80 3.41 4.54
C ARG A 85 5.37 4.25 5.73
N SER A 86 4.57 5.30 5.49
CA SER A 86 4.01 6.15 6.55
C SER A 86 3.14 5.36 7.53
N LEU A 87 2.27 4.47 7.01
CA LEU A 87 1.42 3.61 7.83
C LEU A 87 2.24 2.64 8.69
N ILE A 88 3.25 1.99 8.11
CA ILE A 88 4.17 1.10 8.86
C ILE A 88 4.87 1.87 9.98
N GLY A 89 5.32 3.10 9.71
CA GLY A 89 5.93 3.97 10.71
C GLY A 89 4.97 4.28 11.87
N ALA A 90 3.72 4.62 11.56
CA ALA A 90 2.70 4.89 12.57
C ALA A 90 2.40 3.67 13.46
N LEU A 91 2.20 2.49 12.85
CA LEU A 91 1.95 1.24 13.57
C LEU A 91 3.13 0.84 14.46
N HIS A 92 4.36 1.08 14.00
CA HIS A 92 5.55 0.86 14.82
C HIS A 92 5.58 1.78 16.04
N GLY A 93 5.27 3.07 15.86
CA GLY A 93 5.15 4.02 16.95
C GLY A 93 4.11 3.59 17.99
N GLU A 94 2.92 3.22 17.53
CA GLU A 94 1.84 2.74 18.40
C GLU A 94 2.24 1.49 19.19
N ARG A 95 2.91 0.53 18.53
CA ARG A 95 3.44 -0.67 19.19
C ARG A 95 4.42 -0.32 20.31
N LEU A 96 5.34 0.61 20.08
CA LEU A 96 6.29 1.05 21.10
C LEU A 96 5.59 1.71 22.29
N ASP A 97 4.57 2.53 22.02
CA ASP A 97 3.79 3.18 23.07
C ASP A 97 2.99 2.18 23.91
N LEU A 98 2.39 1.16 23.28
CA LEU A 98 1.74 0.06 24.00
C LEU A 98 2.73 -0.71 24.88
N LEU A 99 3.95 -0.96 24.40
CA LEU A 99 5.00 -1.62 25.19
C LEU A 99 5.43 -0.78 26.39
N ARG A 100 5.59 0.55 26.22
CA ARG A 100 5.90 1.48 27.31
C ARG A 100 4.79 1.51 28.36
N ARG A 101 3.52 1.61 27.94
CA ARG A 101 2.36 1.57 28.85
C ARG A 101 2.32 0.27 29.64
N ARG A 102 2.54 -0.87 28.98
CA ARG A 102 2.59 -2.19 29.64
C ARG A 102 3.72 -2.24 30.68
N SER A 103 4.91 -1.74 30.34
CA SER A 103 6.03 -1.69 31.27
C SER A 103 5.75 -0.81 32.49
N ALA A 104 5.12 0.36 32.30
CA ALA A 104 4.73 1.24 33.40
C ALA A 104 3.72 0.57 34.35
N ILE A 105 2.71 -0.12 33.80
CA ILE A 105 1.73 -0.89 34.59
C ILE A 105 2.42 -2.00 35.39
N GLN A 106 3.33 -2.75 34.76
CA GLN A 106 4.08 -3.80 35.44
C GLN A 106 4.98 -3.26 36.56
N ALA A 107 5.64 -2.13 36.32
CA ALA A 107 6.48 -1.46 37.33
C ALA A 107 5.64 -0.97 38.51
N HIS A 108 4.45 -0.39 38.26
CA HIS A 108 3.50 0.01 39.30
C HIS A 108 3.04 -1.19 40.13
N ALA A 109 2.58 -2.25 39.48
CA ALA A 109 2.13 -3.47 40.15
C ALA A 109 3.26 -4.20 40.91
N ALA A 110 4.52 -4.03 40.52
CA ALA A 110 5.67 -4.53 41.26
C ALA A 110 5.95 -3.68 42.52
N ARG A 111 5.85 -2.35 42.42
CA ARG A 111 5.99 -1.44 43.58
C ARG A 111 4.92 -1.68 44.64
N GLU A 112 3.66 -1.79 44.24
CA GLU A 112 2.54 -2.06 45.17
C GLU A 112 2.68 -3.40 45.91
N ARG A 113 3.41 -4.36 45.34
CA ARG A 113 3.71 -5.66 46.00
C ARG A 113 4.93 -5.60 46.91
N GLY A 114 5.84 -4.65 46.69
CA GLY A 114 7.05 -4.44 47.50
C GLY A 114 6.85 -3.50 48.69
N GLU A 115 5.88 -2.58 48.63
CA GLU A 115 5.51 -1.74 49.78
C GLU A 115 4.74 -2.55 50.81
N ALA A 116 5.37 -2.78 51.98
CA ALA A 116 4.74 -3.44 53.11
C ALA A 116 3.47 -2.68 53.52
N ARG A 117 2.30 -3.28 53.29
CA ARG A 117 1.03 -2.75 53.80
C ARG A 117 1.03 -2.86 55.32
N LEU A 118 1.38 -1.76 56.00
CA LEU A 118 1.19 -1.63 57.45
C LEU A 118 -0.30 -1.59 57.75
N VAL A 119 -0.90 -2.76 57.95
CA VAL A 119 -2.26 -2.88 58.48
C VAL A 119 -2.14 -2.67 59.99
N THR A 120 -2.51 -1.49 60.47
CA THR A 120 -2.69 -1.23 61.89
C THR A 120 -4.02 -1.85 62.32
N VAL A 121 -3.96 -3.03 62.95
CA VAL A 121 -5.11 -3.60 63.65
C VAL A 121 -5.22 -2.87 64.99
N LYS A 122 -6.36 -2.22 65.25
CA LYS A 122 -6.66 -1.66 66.58
C LYS A 122 -6.80 -2.82 67.58
N ALA A 123 -5.97 -2.78 68.63
CA ALA A 123 -6.07 -3.65 69.80
C ALA A 123 -7.26 -3.29 70.68
#